data_AF-A0A196SF77-F1
#
_entry.id   AF-A0A196SF77-F1
#
_cell.length_a   1.000
_cell.length_b   1.000
_cell.length_c   1.000
_cell.angle_alpha   90.00
_cell.angle_beta   90.00
_cell.angle_gamma   90.00
#
_symmetry.space_group_name_H-M   'P 1'
#
loop_
_entity.id
_entity.type
_entity.pdbx_description
1 polymer ?
#
loop_
_entity_poly.entity_id
_entity_poly.type
_entity_poly.pdbx_seq_one_letter_code
_entity_poly.pdbx_strand_id
1 'polypeptide(L)'
;MTDFMEPYLMVRLSPDLPLFDDRFVNYGYNKVEYVENLRQAGFSFFILNQAFAMDFPHPDTEFRTAYHNMIHSNSGNPMKDVYNDLQKKFNRDFQYRESFPVCYLRQLAYYEEL
;
A
#
# COMPACT_ATOMS: atom_id res chain seq x y z
N MET A 1 11.53 -8.33 16.79
CA MET A 1 11.15 -9.47 15.93
C MET A 1 9.67 -9.31 15.53
N THR A 2 9.35 -8.18 14.90
CA THR A 2 7.96 -7.75 14.55
C THR A 2 7.94 -6.96 13.23
N ASP A 3 9.11 -6.76 12.62
CA ASP A 3 9.32 -5.88 11.46
C ASP A 3 8.94 -6.53 10.11
N PHE A 4 8.28 -7.68 10.14
CA PHE A 4 7.87 -8.44 8.96
C PHE A 4 6.35 -8.51 8.78
N MET A 5 5.56 -7.94 9.69
CA MET A 5 4.11 -7.92 9.53
C MET A 5 3.71 -6.83 8.55
N GLU A 6 3.12 -7.23 7.43
CA GLU A 6 2.54 -6.29 6.48
C GLU A 6 1.16 -5.82 6.97
N PRO A 7 0.83 -4.53 6.84
CA PRO A 7 -0.49 -4.04 7.19
C PRO A 7 -1.53 -4.58 6.21
N TYR A 8 -2.58 -5.20 6.73
CA TYR A 8 -3.74 -5.62 5.96
C TYR A 8 -4.88 -4.60 6.09
N LEU A 9 -5.59 -4.36 4.99
CA LEU A 9 -6.78 -3.52 4.97
C LEU A 9 -8.03 -4.39 4.85
N MET A 10 -9.02 -4.11 5.70
CA MET A 10 -10.38 -4.60 5.53
C MET A 10 -11.25 -3.44 5.06
N VAL A 11 -11.91 -3.62 3.93
CA VAL A 11 -12.79 -2.61 3.33
C VAL A 11 -14.20 -3.12 3.24
N ARG A 12 -15.18 -2.25 3.47
CA ARG A 12 -16.59 -2.57 3.27
C ARG A 12 -16.84 -2.71 1.77
N LEU A 13 -17.39 -3.85 1.35
CA LEU A 13 -17.83 -4.03 -0.03
C LEU A 13 -19.00 -3.07 -0.34
N SER A 14 -18.82 -2.23 -1.35
CA SER A 14 -19.83 -1.29 -1.83
C SER A 14 -19.64 -1.01 -3.32
N PRO A 15 -20.68 -0.55 -4.04
CA PRO A 15 -20.56 -0.17 -5.45
C PRO A 15 -19.52 0.93 -5.70
N ASP A 16 -19.29 1.80 -4.72
CA ASP A 16 -18.32 2.90 -4.80
C ASP A 16 -16.89 2.49 -4.41
N LEU A 17 -16.67 1.21 -4.06
CA LEU A 17 -15.34 0.73 -3.70
C LEU A 17 -14.47 0.74 -4.98
N PRO A 18 -13.33 1.46 -5.00
CA PRO A 18 -12.46 1.46 -6.15
C PRO A 18 -11.95 0.04 -6.45
N LEU A 19 -11.74 -0.24 -7.73
CA LEU A 19 -11.08 -1.47 -8.16
C LEU A 19 -9.56 -1.26 -8.21
N PHE A 20 -8.82 -2.37 -8.21
CA PHE A 20 -7.40 -2.35 -8.50
C PHE A 20 -7.13 -1.84 -9.92
N ASP A 21 -6.08 -1.03 -10.08
CA ASP A 21 -5.60 -0.60 -11.40
C ASP A 21 -4.79 -1.74 -12.06
N ASP A 22 -5.26 -2.20 -13.22
CA ASP A 22 -4.77 -3.39 -13.92
C ASP A 22 -3.34 -3.25 -14.48
N ARG A 23 -2.80 -2.03 -14.51
CA ARG A 23 -1.40 -1.77 -14.90
C ARG A 23 -0.41 -2.25 -13.85
N PHE A 24 -0.85 -2.41 -12.60
CA PHE A 24 -0.01 -2.94 -11.53
C PHE A 24 -0.04 -4.46 -11.53
N VAL A 25 1.06 -5.04 -12.00
CA VAL A 25 1.21 -6.48 -12.18
C VAL A 25 2.21 -7.06 -11.19
N ASN A 26 2.07 -8.36 -10.93
CA ASN A 26 2.96 -9.13 -10.07
C ASN A 26 3.00 -8.63 -8.62
N TYR A 27 4.19 -8.37 -8.08
CA TYR A 27 4.44 -8.26 -6.63
C TYR A 27 4.75 -6.82 -6.22
N GLY A 28 4.19 -6.41 -5.08
CA GLY A 28 4.64 -5.24 -4.31
C GLY A 28 3.78 -3.99 -4.49
N TYR A 29 3.49 -3.55 -5.72
CA TYR A 29 2.86 -2.25 -5.96
C TYR A 29 1.33 -2.26 -6.00
N ASN A 30 0.70 -3.40 -6.26
CA ASN A 30 -0.76 -3.55 -6.22
C ASN A 30 -1.36 -3.16 -4.86
N LYS A 31 -0.70 -3.50 -3.74
CA LYS A 31 -1.13 -3.04 -2.41
C LYS A 31 -0.90 -1.55 -2.20
N VAL A 32 0.23 -1.03 -2.68
CA VAL A 32 0.60 0.39 -2.53
C VAL A 32 -0.39 1.28 -3.28
N GLU A 33 -0.70 0.93 -4.53
CA GLU A 33 -1.66 1.67 -5.35
C GLU A 33 -3.05 1.67 -4.71
N TYR A 34 -3.51 0.51 -4.21
CA TYR A 34 -4.85 0.37 -3.67
C TYR A 34 -5.05 1.17 -2.37
N VAL A 35 -4.05 1.13 -1.47
CA VAL A 35 -4.05 1.97 -0.26
C VAL A 35 -4.15 3.45 -0.63
N GLU A 36 -3.37 3.88 -1.62
CA GLU A 36 -3.36 5.26 -2.07
C GLU A 36 -4.66 5.68 -2.77
N ASN A 37 -5.27 4.78 -3.55
CA ASN A 37 -6.56 5.00 -4.19
C ASN A 37 -7.65 5.25 -3.13
N LEU A 38 -7.72 4.40 -2.11
CA LEU A 38 -8.64 4.58 -0.98
C LEU A 38 -8.39 5.91 -0.25
N ARG A 39 -7.11 6.25 -0.01
CA ARG A 39 -6.71 7.51 0.64
C ARG A 39 -7.20 8.72 -0.14
N GLN A 40 -6.92 8.76 -1.44
CA GLN A 40 -7.28 9.87 -2.34
C GLN A 40 -8.80 9.95 -2.59
N ALA A 41 -9.49 8.80 -2.59
CA ALA A 41 -10.95 8.74 -2.68
C ALA A 41 -11.67 9.24 -1.42
N GLY A 42 -10.95 9.56 -0.34
CA GLY A 42 -11.49 10.13 0.89
C GLY A 42 -11.98 9.09 1.90
N PHE A 43 -11.49 7.84 1.82
CA PHE A 43 -11.78 6.85 2.85
C PHE A 43 -11.11 7.22 4.17
N SER A 44 -11.78 6.94 5.27
CA SER A 44 -11.22 7.06 6.63
C SER A 44 -10.54 5.76 7.05
N PHE A 45 -9.36 5.87 7.63
CA PHE A 45 -8.56 4.73 8.10
C PHE A 45 -8.65 4.62 9.62
N PHE A 46 -8.90 3.41 10.11
CA PHE A 46 -9.00 3.11 11.53
C PHE A 46 -8.19 1.85 11.85
N ILE A 47 -7.58 1.82 13.03
CA ILE A 47 -6.92 0.62 13.56
C ILE A 47 -7.98 -0.22 14.26
N LEU A 48 -8.05 -1.50 13.90
CA LEU A 48 -8.97 -2.44 14.51
C LEU A 48 -8.36 -3.04 15.79
N ASN A 49 -8.63 -2.40 16.94
CA ASN A 49 -7.96 -2.71 18.21
C ASN A 49 -8.39 -4.03 18.88
N GLN A 50 -9.50 -4.64 18.47
CA GLN A 50 -10.07 -5.87 19.08
C GLN A 50 -10.12 -7.05 18.11
N ALA A 51 -9.23 -7.05 17.11
CA ALA A 51 -9.04 -8.18 16.23
C ALA A 51 -7.55 -8.36 15.95
N PHE A 52 -7.19 -9.57 15.55
CA PHE A 52 -5.85 -9.88 15.09
C PHE A 52 -5.93 -10.70 13.81
N ALA A 53 -4.93 -10.54 12.95
CA ALA A 53 -4.67 -11.41 11.82
C ALA A 53 -3.34 -12.13 12.07
N MET A 54 -3.20 -13.33 11.52
CA MET A 54 -1.96 -14.09 11.59
C MET A 54 -1.42 -14.22 10.18
N ASP A 55 -0.20 -13.74 9.97
CA ASP A 55 0.56 -14.04 8.76
C ASP A 55 1.25 -15.40 8.95
N PHE A 56 0.99 -16.34 8.05
CA PHE A 56 1.56 -17.67 8.12
C PHE A 56 2.81 -17.72 7.24
N PRO A 57 3.97 -18.13 7.79
CA PRO A 57 5.18 -18.27 7.00
C PRO A 57 4.95 -19.16 5.77
N HIS A 58 5.29 -18.65 4.60
CA HIS A 58 5.25 -19.39 3.36
C HIS A 58 6.57 -19.21 2.59
N PRO A 59 6.96 -20.16 1.73
CA PRO A 59 8.14 -20.01 0.90
C PRO A 59 8.05 -18.78 -0.01
N ASP A 60 9.22 -18.21 -0.33
CA ASP A 60 9.31 -17.13 -1.29
C ASP A 60 8.85 -17.59 -2.66
N THR A 61 7.92 -16.83 -3.25
CA THR A 61 7.49 -17.05 -4.63
C THR A 61 8.50 -16.44 -5.59
N GLU A 62 8.56 -16.95 -6.83
CA GLU A 62 9.40 -16.39 -7.89
C GLU A 62 9.12 -14.90 -8.12
N PHE A 63 7.86 -14.48 -7.98
CA PHE A 63 7.47 -13.07 -8.08
C PHE A 63 8.06 -12.22 -6.94
N ARG A 64 8.05 -12.71 -5.69
CA ARG A 64 8.67 -12.00 -4.56
C ARG A 64 10.18 -11.90 -4.75
N THR A 65 10.82 -13.00 -5.14
CA THR A 65 12.27 -13.03 -5.39
C THR A 65 12.66 -12.10 -6.54
N ALA A 66 11.93 -12.10 -7.65
CA ALA A 66 12.16 -11.20 -8.78
C ALA A 66 12.00 -9.74 -8.38
N TYR A 67 10.94 -9.41 -7.63
CA TYR A 67 10.71 -8.07 -7.11
C TYR A 67 11.86 -7.62 -6.19
N HIS A 68 12.25 -8.48 -5.24
CA HIS A 68 13.35 -8.20 -4.31
C HIS A 68 14.66 -7.94 -5.07
N ASN A 69 14.99 -8.76 -6.06
CA ASN A 69 16.19 -8.57 -6.88
C ASN A 69 16.13 -7.26 -7.68
N MET A 70 14.96 -6.93 -8.24
CA MET A 70 14.75 -5.68 -8.98
C MET A 70 14.97 -4.45 -8.10
N ILE A 71 14.37 -4.38 -6.90
CA ILE A 71 14.49 -3.21 -6.00
C ILE A 71 15.91 -3.00 -5.47
N HIS A 72 16.73 -4.05 -5.42
CA HIS A 72 18.14 -3.98 -5.02
C HIS A 72 19.11 -3.85 -6.21
N SER A 73 18.59 -3.91 -7.44
CA SER A 73 19.38 -3.64 -8.63
C SER A 73 19.47 -2.12 -8.86
N ASN A 74 20.47 -1.68 -9.63
CA ASN A 74 20.54 -0.31 -10.14
C ASN A 74 19.55 -0.07 -11.31
N SER A 75 18.77 -1.08 -11.68
CA SER A 75 17.75 -0.97 -12.72
C SER A 75 16.52 -0.25 -12.18
N GLY A 76 15.85 0.54 -13.03
CA GLY A 76 14.60 1.20 -12.65
C GLY A 76 13.50 0.18 -12.31
N ASN A 77 12.52 0.61 -11.51
CA ASN A 77 11.33 -0.19 -11.18
C ASN A 77 10.16 0.27 -12.05
N PRO A 78 9.71 -0.51 -13.05
CA PRO A 78 8.61 -0.12 -13.93
C PRO A 78 7.31 0.20 -13.18
N MET A 79 7.02 -0.49 -12.08
CA MET A 79 5.82 -0.23 -11.28
C MET A 79 5.89 1.11 -10.55
N LYS A 80 7.09 1.63 -10.28
CA LYS A 80 7.27 2.99 -9.76
C LYS A 80 6.87 4.04 -10.80
N ASP A 81 7.15 3.80 -12.08
CA ASP A 81 6.76 4.72 -13.15
C ASP A 81 5.24 4.71 -13.33
N VAL A 82 4.61 3.53 -13.32
CA VAL A 82 3.15 3.41 -13.31
C VAL A 82 2.54 4.13 -12.11
N TYR A 83 3.14 3.99 -10.92
CA TYR A 83 2.72 4.69 -9.71
C TYR A 83 2.82 6.21 -9.84
N ASN A 84 3.89 6.73 -10.43
CA ASN A 84 4.03 8.17 -10.65
C ASN A 84 2.95 8.71 -11.59
N ASP A 85 2.55 7.95 -12.61
CA ASP A 85 1.46 8.34 -13.50
C ASP A 85 0.08 8.23 -12.84
N LEU A 86 -0.11 7.22 -11.97
CA LEU A 86 -1.31 7.11 -11.14
C LEU A 86 -1.44 8.32 -10.21
N GLN A 87 -0.36 8.75 -9.56
CA GLN A 87 -0.33 9.91 -8.70
C GLN A 87 -0.78 11.19 -9.42
N LYS A 88 -0.29 11.41 -10.65
CA LYS A 88 -0.74 12.55 -11.49
C LYS A 88 -2.23 12.46 -11.80
N LYS A 89 -2.74 11.26 -12.09
CA LYS A 89 -4.17 11.02 -12.33
C LYS A 89 -4.99 11.35 -11.07
N PHE A 90 -4.60 10.84 -9.90
CA PHE A 90 -5.29 11.11 -8.64
C PHE A 90 -5.29 12.58 -8.26
N ASN A 91 -4.17 13.29 -8.43
CA ASN A 91 -4.11 14.73 -8.17
C ASN A 91 -5.10 15.53 -9.02
N ARG A 92 -5.49 15.04 -10.20
CA ARG A 92 -6.51 15.67 -11.05
C ARG A 92 -7.92 15.21 -10.67
N ASP A 93 -8.12 13.91 -10.56
CA ASP A 93 -9.44 13.29 -10.39
C ASP A 93 -10.00 13.55 -8.98
N PHE A 94 -9.12 13.66 -7.98
CA PHE A 94 -9.45 13.90 -6.57
C PHE A 94 -9.02 15.29 -6.06
N GLN A 95 -8.76 16.25 -6.95
CA GLN A 95 -8.22 17.57 -6.59
C GLN A 95 -9.05 18.35 -5.54
N TYR A 96 -10.35 18.06 -5.43
CA TYR A 96 -11.28 18.69 -4.49
C TYR A 96 -11.74 17.75 -3.36
N ARG A 97 -11.17 16.55 -3.27
CA ARG A 97 -11.46 15.60 -2.19
C ARG A 97 -10.48 15.85 -1.04
N GLU A 98 -11.01 15.94 0.17
CA GLU A 98 -10.19 15.84 1.37
C GLU A 98 -9.74 14.38 1.52
N SER A 99 -8.43 14.17 1.58
CA SER A 99 -7.82 12.85 1.77
C SER A 99 -7.03 12.80 3.07
N PHE A 100 -6.93 11.60 3.65
CA PHE A 100 -6.09 11.39 4.83
C PHE A 100 -4.63 11.79 4.52
N PRO A 101 -3.97 12.63 5.34
CA PRO A 101 -2.66 13.16 5.02
C PRO A 101 -1.56 12.10 5.13
N VAL A 102 -0.52 12.24 4.31
CA VAL A 102 0.71 11.45 4.48
C VAL A 102 1.52 12.04 5.63
N CYS A 103 1.86 11.20 6.61
CA CYS A 103 2.77 11.59 7.67
C CYS A 103 4.21 11.56 7.16
N TYR A 104 4.87 12.72 7.09
CA TYR A 104 6.28 12.83 6.71
C TYR A 104 7.25 12.64 7.89
N LEU A 105 6.71 12.61 9.12
CA LEU A 105 7.51 12.33 10.29
C LEU A 105 7.77 10.83 10.38
N ARG A 106 9.04 10.45 10.25
CA ARG A 106 9.45 9.06 10.46
C ARG A 106 9.28 8.72 11.93
N GLN A 107 8.32 7.86 12.23
CA GLN A 107 8.15 7.31 13.56
C GLN A 107 9.34 6.39 13.87
N LEU A 108 10.18 6.77 14.83
CA LEU A 108 11.41 6.06 15.16
C LEU A 108 11.15 4.81 16.04
N ALA A 109 10.01 4.78 16.74
CA ALA A 109 9.56 3.65 17.54
C ALA A 109 8.02 3.60 17.54
N TYR A 110 7.45 2.41 17.36
CA TYR A 110 6.01 2.17 17.43
C TYR A 110 5.54 1.74 18.83
N TYR A 111 6.46 1.22 19.64
CA TYR A 111 6.20 0.74 20.99
C TYR A 111 7.20 1.43 21.91
N GLU A 112 6.73 2.33 22.77
CA GLU A 112 7.48 2.68 23.97
C GLU A 112 7.23 1.56 24.98
N GLU A 113 8.28 0.91 25.48
CA GLU A 113 8.15 -0.01 26.61
C GLU A 113 7.67 0.79 27.83
N LEU A 114 6.53 0.40 28.39
CA LEU A 114 5.99 0.95 29.65
C LEU A 114 6.85 0.53 30.83
#